data_AF-A0A352M8M9-F1
#
_entry.id   AF-A0A352M8M9-F1
#
_cell.length_a   1.000
_cell.length_b   1.000
_cell.length_c   1.000
_cell.angle_alpha   90.00
_cell.angle_beta   90.00
_cell.angle_gamma   90.00
#
_symmetry.space_group_name_H-M   'P 1'
#
loop_
_entity.id
_entity.type
_entity.pdbx_description
1 polymer ?
#
loop_
_entity_poly.entity_id
_entity_poly.type
_entity_poly.pdbx_seq_one_letter_code
_entity_poly.pdbx_strand_id
1 'polypeptide(L)'
;MKKDLTNQIVWSDIATAYEKAVVRTSFYDNLMKKLMTQLKGRKKILDLGCGVGYLINELMKEDPSRTIVGVDANEYMLEIARKNVIEDRFSKKVTLIHGDAVTFEYHEKFDAVVSSNLLFNLKTPYAFLDNAYANLKPGGRFVLTSAKRDPDLGLAIRTMKEEFKADGRFDSLEKYASVAEEVNSRFLGEMKTFSNAEIEKVLTDFIGFRKVVSNQNGYLDQNFVVAADKPKKEGEIIYKIANENERLQAYNLRYHILHDRYEFIDPNETRIEKTSHDDHAIHFVAIDPITDRVVGCLFYLEYDENVGFPAENEIEIDYFLNMHSKLATPGRWYVLPTYRHRGIGKKLFELYFKTCVKSSVTGTVFCINPENKGFFEKLGAKKIGEINSNYSEFRKPAQAMPVYIDLSAGMPAYFSGNTKEKKIKITQ
;
A
#
# COMPACT_ATOMS: atom_id res chain seq x y z
N MET A 1 -19.42 -6.20 -7.47
CA MET A 1 -20.00 -7.30 -8.29
C MET A 1 -20.10 -6.98 -9.77
N LYS A 2 -20.92 -6.03 -10.26
CA LYS A 2 -21.06 -5.79 -11.73
C LYS A 2 -19.74 -5.43 -12.45
N LYS A 3 -18.92 -4.51 -11.92
CA LYS A 3 -17.62 -4.12 -12.53
C LYS A 3 -16.53 -5.22 -12.50
N ASP A 4 -16.54 -6.12 -11.51
CA ASP A 4 -15.56 -7.23 -11.48
C ASP A 4 -15.87 -8.28 -12.55
N LEU A 5 -17.15 -8.56 -12.78
CA LEU A 5 -17.57 -9.38 -13.91
C LEU A 5 -17.14 -8.73 -15.24
N THR A 6 -17.26 -7.41 -15.37
CA THR A 6 -16.79 -6.69 -16.57
C THR A 6 -15.29 -6.89 -16.79
N ASN A 7 -14.45 -6.72 -15.76
CA ASN A 7 -13.01 -6.94 -15.88
C ASN A 7 -12.64 -8.40 -16.20
N GLN A 8 -13.30 -9.38 -15.57
CA GLN A 8 -13.07 -10.80 -15.91
C GLN A 8 -13.45 -11.10 -17.36
N ILE A 9 -14.57 -10.57 -17.85
CA ILE A 9 -15.00 -10.75 -19.24
C ILE A 9 -13.97 -10.17 -20.20
N VAL A 10 -13.48 -8.95 -19.96
CA VAL A 10 -12.50 -8.40 -20.89
C VAL A 10 -11.15 -9.14 -20.85
N TRP A 11 -10.67 -9.54 -19.67
CA TRP A 11 -9.45 -10.33 -19.62
C TRP A 11 -9.62 -11.68 -20.32
N SER A 12 -10.82 -12.28 -20.28
CA SER A 12 -11.12 -13.46 -21.09
C SER A 12 -11.11 -13.15 -22.60
N ASP A 13 -11.69 -12.03 -23.02
CA ASP A 13 -11.71 -11.58 -24.43
C ASP A 13 -10.29 -11.33 -24.97
N ILE A 14 -9.42 -10.69 -24.18
CA ILE A 14 -8.05 -10.40 -24.61
C ILE A 14 -7.10 -11.59 -24.43
N ALA A 15 -7.36 -12.56 -23.55
CA ALA A 15 -6.38 -13.61 -23.19
C ALA A 15 -5.77 -14.32 -24.42
N THR A 16 -6.62 -14.71 -25.38
CA THR A 16 -6.13 -15.33 -26.63
C THR A 16 -5.36 -14.34 -27.50
N ALA A 17 -5.85 -13.11 -27.64
CA ALA A 17 -5.15 -12.07 -28.41
C ALA A 17 -3.78 -11.71 -27.78
N TYR A 18 -3.72 -11.70 -26.45
CA TYR A 18 -2.52 -11.47 -25.68
C TYR A 18 -1.48 -12.56 -25.92
N GLU A 19 -1.87 -13.85 -25.82
CA GLU A 19 -0.98 -15.00 -26.10
C GLU A 19 -0.54 -15.10 -27.57
N LYS A 20 -1.46 -14.83 -28.50
CA LYS A 20 -1.20 -15.00 -29.94
C LYS A 20 -0.50 -13.82 -30.60
N ALA A 21 -0.72 -12.60 -30.12
CA ALA A 21 -0.18 -11.40 -30.73
C ALA A 21 0.73 -10.61 -29.79
N VAL A 22 0.20 -10.10 -28.67
CA VAL A 22 0.91 -9.09 -27.84
C VAL A 22 2.25 -9.59 -27.33
N VAL A 23 2.28 -10.79 -26.72
CA VAL A 23 3.53 -11.35 -26.16
C VAL A 23 4.53 -11.82 -27.20
N ARG A 24 4.16 -11.82 -28.49
CA ARG A 24 5.00 -12.25 -29.63
C ARG A 24 5.59 -11.08 -30.42
N THR A 25 5.56 -9.90 -29.83
CA THR A 25 6.15 -8.69 -30.41
C THR A 25 7.57 -8.49 -29.89
N SER A 26 8.45 -7.97 -30.75
CA SER A 26 9.84 -7.69 -30.39
C SER A 26 9.96 -6.73 -29.19
N PHE A 27 9.06 -5.76 -29.09
CA PHE A 27 9.06 -4.79 -28.00
C PHE A 27 8.62 -5.41 -26.67
N TYR A 28 7.70 -6.37 -26.68
CA TYR A 28 7.29 -7.10 -25.47
C TYR A 28 8.39 -8.06 -25.01
N ASP A 29 9.07 -8.73 -25.94
CA ASP A 29 10.24 -9.56 -25.62
C ASP A 29 11.35 -8.74 -24.96
N ASN A 30 11.60 -7.53 -25.46
CA ASN A 30 12.56 -6.61 -24.84
C ASN A 30 12.14 -6.19 -23.43
N LEU A 31 10.84 -6.00 -23.17
CA LEU A 31 10.32 -5.76 -21.82
C LEU A 31 10.57 -6.98 -20.91
N MET A 32 10.27 -8.20 -21.37
CA MET A 32 10.50 -9.42 -20.57
C MET A 32 11.98 -9.61 -20.23
N LYS A 33 12.89 -9.39 -21.18
CA LYS A 33 14.35 -9.43 -20.93
C LYS A 33 14.79 -8.45 -19.84
N LYS A 34 14.18 -7.26 -19.77
CA LYS A 34 14.43 -6.28 -18.70
C LYS A 34 13.97 -6.83 -17.34
N LEU A 35 12.75 -7.38 -17.25
CA LEU A 35 12.26 -7.99 -16.01
C LEU A 35 13.14 -9.16 -15.56
N MET A 36 13.45 -10.09 -16.47
CA MET A 36 14.31 -11.25 -16.19
C MET A 36 15.70 -10.84 -15.70
N THR A 37 16.27 -9.77 -16.27
CA THR A 37 17.56 -9.23 -15.82
C THR A 37 17.52 -8.79 -14.36
N GLN A 38 16.41 -8.22 -13.89
CA GLN A 38 16.23 -7.85 -12.48
C GLN A 38 16.02 -9.07 -11.55
N LEU A 39 15.63 -10.22 -12.12
CA LEU A 39 15.35 -11.46 -11.40
C LEU A 39 16.52 -12.46 -11.43
N LYS A 40 17.67 -12.10 -12.02
CA LYS A 40 18.86 -12.96 -12.06
C LYS A 40 19.29 -13.39 -10.66
N GLY A 41 19.61 -14.68 -10.52
CA GLY A 41 20.02 -15.31 -9.26
C GLY A 41 18.92 -15.54 -8.23
N ARG A 42 17.68 -15.10 -8.49
CA ARG A 42 16.52 -15.36 -7.61
C ARG A 42 15.94 -16.74 -7.92
N LYS A 43 15.71 -17.56 -6.89
CA LYS A 43 15.30 -18.97 -7.04
C LYS A 43 13.80 -19.16 -6.81
N LYS A 44 13.25 -18.61 -5.73
CA LYS A 44 11.81 -18.68 -5.42
C LYS A 44 11.12 -17.37 -5.80
N ILE A 45 10.27 -17.41 -6.83
CA ILE A 45 9.65 -16.23 -7.43
C ILE A 45 8.12 -16.34 -7.33
N LEU A 46 7.47 -15.24 -6.96
CA LEU A 46 6.01 -15.07 -7.05
C LEU A 46 5.71 -14.13 -8.21
N ASP A 47 4.90 -14.56 -9.17
CA ASP A 47 4.40 -13.74 -10.27
C ASP A 47 2.92 -13.39 -10.01
N LEU A 48 2.66 -12.15 -9.60
CA LEU A 48 1.33 -11.65 -9.30
C LEU A 48 0.69 -11.05 -10.56
N GLY A 49 -0.40 -11.64 -11.04
CA GLY A 49 -0.96 -11.38 -12.36
C GLY A 49 -0.19 -12.08 -13.46
N CYS A 50 0.03 -13.39 -13.32
CA CYS A 50 0.88 -14.14 -14.24
C CYS A 50 0.29 -14.28 -15.66
N GLY A 51 -0.99 -13.95 -15.85
CA GLY A 51 -1.69 -14.02 -17.12
C GLY A 51 -1.55 -15.39 -17.77
N VAL A 52 -1.19 -15.40 -19.05
CA VAL A 52 -0.97 -16.62 -19.85
C VAL A 52 0.37 -17.32 -19.58
N GLY A 53 1.10 -16.93 -18.51
CA GLY A 53 2.32 -17.61 -18.06
C GLY A 53 3.57 -17.35 -18.92
N TYR A 54 3.58 -16.32 -19.77
CA TYR A 54 4.71 -16.04 -20.67
C TYR A 54 6.02 -15.80 -19.91
N LEU A 55 6.00 -14.90 -18.92
CA LEU A 55 7.19 -14.59 -18.09
C LEU A 55 7.66 -15.83 -17.32
N ILE A 56 6.74 -16.61 -16.77
CA ILE A 56 7.06 -17.86 -16.06
C ILE A 56 7.81 -18.83 -16.99
N ASN A 57 7.33 -19.01 -18.22
CA ASN A 57 7.97 -19.89 -19.20
C ASN A 57 9.41 -19.42 -19.52
N GLU A 58 9.60 -18.12 -19.79
CA GLU A 58 10.92 -17.57 -20.07
C GLU A 58 11.88 -17.67 -18.88
N LEU A 59 11.38 -17.44 -17.65
CA LEU A 59 12.18 -17.61 -16.43
C LEU A 59 12.60 -19.07 -16.21
N MET A 60 11.74 -20.04 -16.52
CA MET A 60 12.06 -21.47 -16.41
C MET A 60 13.03 -21.94 -17.50
N LYS A 61 12.96 -21.39 -18.71
CA LYS A 61 13.95 -21.64 -19.77
C LYS A 61 15.33 -21.09 -19.41
N GLU A 62 15.38 -19.91 -18.78
CA GLU A 62 16.63 -19.30 -18.32
C GLU A 62 17.28 -20.10 -17.18
N ASP A 63 16.49 -20.54 -16.20
CA ASP A 63 16.98 -21.31 -15.05
C ASP A 63 15.93 -22.33 -14.55
N PRO A 64 16.01 -23.60 -15.00
CA PRO A 64 15.09 -24.67 -14.59
C PRO A 64 15.12 -25.01 -13.09
N SER A 65 16.11 -24.50 -12.33
CA SER A 65 16.19 -24.73 -10.88
C SER A 65 15.28 -23.80 -10.07
N ARG A 66 14.69 -22.77 -10.71
CA ARG A 66 13.73 -21.85 -10.09
C ARG A 66 12.49 -22.60 -9.61
N THR A 67 11.78 -22.01 -8.66
CA THR A 67 10.45 -22.43 -8.22
C THR A 67 9.55 -21.21 -8.28
N ILE A 68 8.49 -21.29 -9.07
CA ILE A 68 7.65 -20.15 -9.40
C ILE A 68 6.22 -20.42 -8.99
N VAL A 69 5.62 -19.48 -8.25
CA VAL A 69 4.18 -19.46 -8.00
C VAL A 69 3.60 -18.34 -8.87
N GLY A 70 2.69 -18.68 -9.78
CA GLY A 70 1.94 -17.73 -10.58
C GLY A 70 0.52 -17.58 -10.03
N VAL A 71 0.06 -16.35 -9.86
CA VAL A 71 -1.28 -16.04 -9.36
C VAL A 71 -1.99 -15.19 -10.40
N ASP A 72 -3.22 -15.56 -10.76
CA ASP A 72 -4.08 -14.71 -11.58
C ASP A 72 -5.54 -14.82 -11.13
N ALA A 73 -6.30 -13.73 -11.26
CA ALA A 73 -7.71 -13.68 -10.86
C ALA A 73 -8.65 -14.22 -11.96
N ASN A 74 -8.13 -14.40 -13.18
CA ASN A 74 -8.87 -14.92 -14.33
C ASN A 74 -8.50 -16.38 -14.59
N GLU A 75 -9.46 -17.29 -14.42
CA GLU A 75 -9.22 -18.73 -14.62
C GLU A 75 -8.88 -19.08 -16.08
N TYR A 76 -9.43 -18.35 -17.06
CA TYR A 76 -9.14 -18.57 -18.48
C TYR A 76 -7.68 -18.22 -18.84
N MET A 77 -7.12 -17.17 -18.22
CA MET A 77 -5.68 -16.90 -18.31
C MET A 77 -4.86 -18.08 -17.78
N LEU A 78 -5.25 -18.64 -16.62
CA LEU A 78 -4.57 -19.78 -16.02
C LEU A 78 -4.71 -21.06 -16.86
N GLU A 79 -5.84 -21.30 -17.51
CA GLU A 79 -6.00 -22.42 -18.44
C GLU A 79 -5.00 -22.35 -19.60
N ILE A 80 -4.77 -21.17 -20.17
CA ILE A 80 -3.75 -20.94 -21.20
C ILE A 80 -2.34 -21.09 -20.59
N ALA A 81 -2.10 -20.52 -19.40
CA ALA A 81 -0.82 -20.63 -18.71
C ALA A 81 -0.43 -22.09 -18.41
N ARG A 82 -1.39 -22.92 -18.01
CA ARG A 82 -1.18 -24.37 -17.81
C ARG A 82 -0.68 -25.02 -19.10
N LYS A 83 -1.27 -24.70 -20.25
CA LYS A 83 -0.81 -25.21 -21.56
C LYS A 83 0.58 -24.71 -21.93
N ASN A 84 0.89 -23.45 -21.62
CA ASN A 84 2.17 -22.82 -21.99
C ASN A 84 3.35 -23.24 -21.10
N VAL A 85 3.09 -23.48 -19.81
CA VAL A 85 4.13 -23.70 -18.79
C VAL A 85 4.23 -25.18 -18.39
N ILE A 86 3.13 -25.93 -18.48
CA ILE A 86 3.02 -27.33 -18.08
C ILE A 86 3.00 -28.22 -19.34
N GLU A 87 4.05 -28.13 -20.15
CA GLU A 87 4.58 -29.35 -20.76
C GLU A 87 5.36 -30.09 -19.65
N ASP A 88 5.38 -31.42 -19.63
CA ASP A 88 5.90 -32.29 -18.54
C ASP A 88 7.27 -31.89 -17.91
N ARG A 89 8.04 -31.01 -18.54
CA ARG A 89 9.35 -30.51 -18.11
C ARG A 89 9.37 -29.75 -16.78
N PHE A 90 8.31 -29.02 -16.40
CA PHE A 90 8.37 -28.07 -15.26
C PHE A 90 7.26 -28.22 -14.21
N SER A 91 6.41 -29.24 -14.32
CA SER A 91 5.21 -29.43 -13.48
C SER A 91 5.48 -29.45 -11.97
N LYS A 92 6.67 -29.86 -11.53
CA LYS A 92 7.06 -29.87 -10.10
C LYS A 92 7.63 -28.55 -9.58
N LYS A 93 7.89 -27.58 -10.46
CA LYS A 93 8.58 -26.32 -10.14
C LYS A 93 7.71 -25.09 -10.33
N VAL A 94 6.60 -25.22 -11.05
CA VAL A 94 5.62 -24.15 -11.24
C VAL A 94 4.32 -24.53 -10.56
N THR A 95 3.76 -23.61 -9.78
CA THR A 95 2.41 -23.73 -9.22
C THR A 95 1.58 -22.55 -9.70
N LEU A 96 0.44 -22.81 -10.33
CA LEU A 96 -0.49 -21.79 -10.80
C LEU A 96 -1.73 -21.79 -9.91
N ILE A 97 -2.09 -20.62 -9.37
CA ILE A 97 -3.15 -20.46 -8.37
C ILE A 97 -4.15 -19.40 -8.84
N HIS A 98 -5.43 -19.75 -8.78
CA HIS A 98 -6.52 -18.78 -8.93
C HIS A 98 -6.62 -17.93 -7.67
N GLY A 99 -6.42 -16.62 -7.79
CA GLY A 99 -6.41 -15.73 -6.65
C GLY A 99 -6.28 -14.26 -7.00
N ASP A 100 -6.65 -13.40 -6.06
CA ASP A 100 -6.52 -11.95 -6.19
C ASP A 100 -5.13 -11.48 -5.73
N ALA A 101 -4.36 -10.89 -6.65
CA ALA A 101 -3.03 -10.36 -6.38
C ALA A 101 -2.99 -9.29 -5.26
N VAL A 102 -4.10 -8.61 -4.98
CA VAL A 102 -4.21 -7.62 -3.89
C VAL A 102 -4.18 -8.28 -2.52
N THR A 103 -4.77 -9.46 -2.37
CA THR A 103 -4.99 -10.13 -1.08
C THR A 103 -4.30 -11.49 -0.95
N PHE A 104 -3.62 -11.94 -2.01
CA PHE A 104 -2.97 -13.23 -2.03
C PHE A 104 -1.85 -13.33 -1.01
N GLU A 105 -2.00 -14.27 -0.08
CA GLU A 105 -0.96 -14.63 0.88
C GLU A 105 -0.50 -16.06 0.65
N TYR A 106 0.81 -16.28 0.73
CA TYR A 106 1.40 -17.60 0.69
C TYR A 106 2.06 -17.94 2.03
N HIS A 107 2.01 -19.23 2.38
CA HIS A 107 2.56 -19.75 3.63
C HIS A 107 4.09 -19.55 3.74
N GLU A 108 4.79 -19.46 2.62
CA GLU A 108 6.21 -19.14 2.55
C GLU A 108 6.47 -17.81 1.82
N LYS A 109 7.61 -17.18 2.15
CA LYS A 109 8.05 -15.94 1.51
C LYS A 109 8.98 -16.19 0.32
N PHE A 110 9.07 -15.21 -0.59
CA PHE A 110 9.76 -15.33 -1.87
C PHE A 110 11.08 -14.55 -1.91
N ASP A 111 12.03 -15.02 -2.73
CA ASP A 111 13.27 -14.29 -3.01
C ASP A 111 13.01 -13.10 -3.92
N ALA A 112 11.99 -13.21 -4.78
CA ALA A 112 11.47 -12.12 -5.58
C ALA A 112 9.96 -12.19 -5.80
N VAL A 113 9.35 -11.03 -5.97
CA VAL A 113 7.96 -10.85 -6.41
C VAL A 113 8.02 -10.03 -7.69
N VAL A 114 7.35 -10.50 -8.74
CA VAL A 114 7.25 -9.81 -10.01
C VAL A 114 5.79 -9.62 -10.40
N SER A 115 5.51 -8.57 -11.16
CA SER A 115 4.20 -8.34 -11.79
C SER A 115 4.41 -7.59 -13.10
N SER A 116 3.81 -8.09 -14.17
CA SER A 116 3.86 -7.46 -15.49
C SER A 116 2.50 -6.94 -15.91
N ASN A 117 2.38 -5.61 -16.07
CA ASN A 117 1.21 -4.97 -16.68
C ASN A 117 -0.13 -5.28 -15.97
N LEU A 118 -0.11 -5.46 -14.65
CA LEU A 118 -1.31 -5.64 -13.83
C LEU A 118 -1.74 -4.34 -13.12
N LEU A 119 -0.77 -3.59 -12.57
CA LEU A 119 -1.02 -2.50 -11.61
C LEU A 119 -2.02 -1.45 -12.12
N PHE A 120 -1.97 -1.11 -13.41
CA PHE A 120 -2.84 -0.08 -13.99
C PHE A 120 -4.31 -0.49 -14.01
N ASN A 121 -4.62 -1.78 -13.86
CA ASN A 121 -5.98 -2.30 -13.86
C ASN A 121 -6.53 -2.51 -12.43
N LEU A 122 -5.71 -2.32 -11.39
CA LEU A 122 -6.12 -2.62 -10.02
C LEU A 122 -6.93 -1.48 -9.40
N LYS A 123 -8.00 -1.84 -8.68
CA LYS A 123 -8.78 -0.87 -7.88
C LYS A 123 -8.00 -0.33 -6.68
N THR A 124 -7.09 -1.13 -6.14
CA THR A 124 -6.32 -0.82 -4.91
C THR A 124 -4.85 -1.25 -5.09
N PRO A 125 -4.09 -0.62 -6.02
CA PRO A 125 -2.71 -0.99 -6.32
C PRO A 125 -1.77 -0.70 -5.15
N TYR A 126 -2.08 0.21 -4.22
CA TYR A 126 -1.30 0.38 -2.99
C TYR A 126 -1.39 -0.85 -2.09
N ALA A 127 -2.60 -1.37 -1.88
CA ALA A 127 -2.79 -2.64 -1.18
C ALA A 127 -2.09 -3.80 -1.90
N PHE A 128 -2.04 -3.80 -3.24
CA PHE A 128 -1.22 -4.73 -4.00
C PHE A 128 0.30 -4.56 -3.75
N LEU A 129 0.80 -3.32 -3.69
CA LEU A 129 2.22 -3.06 -3.39
C LEU A 129 2.57 -3.49 -1.95
N ASP A 130 1.67 -3.24 -1.00
CA ASP A 130 1.78 -3.75 0.38
C ASP A 130 1.83 -5.27 0.39
N ASN A 131 0.94 -5.93 -0.37
CA ASN A 131 0.90 -7.38 -0.47
C ASN A 131 2.18 -7.96 -1.12
N ALA A 132 2.68 -7.33 -2.18
CA ALA A 132 3.94 -7.69 -2.81
C ALA A 132 5.10 -7.57 -1.80
N TYR A 133 5.14 -6.50 -1.01
CA TYR A 133 6.13 -6.34 0.05
C TYR A 133 5.99 -7.41 1.14
N ALA A 134 4.77 -7.75 1.55
CA ALA A 134 4.48 -8.74 2.58
C ALA A 134 4.89 -10.17 2.16
N ASN A 135 4.82 -10.50 0.87
CA ASN A 135 5.21 -11.80 0.33
C ASN A 135 6.74 -11.96 0.16
N LEU A 136 7.52 -10.89 0.25
CA LEU A 136 8.98 -10.96 0.14
C LEU A 136 9.69 -11.37 1.45
N LYS A 137 10.73 -12.18 1.30
CA LYS A 137 11.76 -12.36 2.34
C LYS A 137 12.50 -11.03 2.60
N PRO A 138 13.07 -10.83 3.80
CA PRO A 138 14.04 -9.75 4.00
C PRO A 138 15.18 -9.84 2.97
N GLY A 139 15.50 -8.74 2.29
CA GLY A 139 16.47 -8.73 1.18
C GLY A 139 15.95 -9.28 -0.16
N GLY A 140 14.67 -9.63 -0.23
CA GLY A 140 13.99 -10.03 -1.46
C GLY A 140 13.79 -8.85 -2.41
N ARG A 141 13.57 -9.17 -3.69
CA ARG A 141 13.46 -8.17 -4.77
C ARG A 141 12.06 -8.07 -5.35
N PHE A 142 11.53 -6.87 -5.42
CA PHE A 142 10.32 -6.56 -6.17
C PHE A 142 10.68 -6.06 -7.57
N VAL A 143 9.94 -6.51 -8.59
CA VAL A 143 10.08 -6.06 -9.98
C VAL A 143 8.70 -5.83 -10.55
N LEU A 144 8.46 -4.68 -11.17
CA LEU A 144 7.14 -4.28 -11.65
C LEU A 144 7.26 -3.55 -12.96
N THR A 145 6.31 -3.80 -13.87
CA THR A 145 6.07 -2.91 -15.01
C THR A 145 4.60 -2.51 -15.10
N SER A 146 4.38 -1.24 -15.44
CA SER A 146 3.05 -0.67 -15.63
C SER A 146 3.08 0.51 -16.60
N ALA A 147 1.91 0.99 -16.98
CA ALA A 147 1.75 2.10 -17.91
C ALA A 147 2.21 3.43 -17.29
N LYS A 148 2.90 4.25 -18.10
CA LYS A 148 3.24 5.63 -17.75
C LYS A 148 2.00 6.53 -17.81
N ARG A 149 2.13 7.77 -17.32
CA ARG A 149 1.15 8.83 -17.54
C ARG A 149 0.87 9.00 -19.03
N ASP A 150 -0.40 9.09 -19.38
CA ASP A 150 -0.92 9.36 -20.73
C ASP A 150 -0.29 8.49 -21.84
N PRO A 151 -0.39 7.14 -21.74
CA PRO A 151 0.26 6.24 -22.69
C PRO A 151 -0.46 6.27 -24.06
N ASP A 152 0.31 6.32 -25.15
CA ASP A 152 -0.18 6.06 -26.51
C ASP A 152 -0.27 4.55 -26.75
N LEU A 153 -1.37 3.94 -26.30
CA LEU A 153 -1.65 2.53 -26.59
C LEU A 153 -1.85 2.28 -28.10
N GLY A 154 -2.23 3.30 -28.87
CA GLY A 154 -2.34 3.24 -30.32
C GLY A 154 -0.97 3.01 -30.98
N LEU A 155 0.10 3.58 -30.43
CA LEU A 155 1.47 3.34 -30.90
C LEU A 155 1.82 1.85 -30.79
N ALA A 156 1.54 1.22 -29.65
CA ALA A 156 1.80 -0.21 -29.47
C ALA A 156 1.04 -1.08 -30.49
N ILE A 157 -0.23 -0.76 -30.76
CA ILE A 157 -1.03 -1.46 -31.77
C ILE A 157 -0.47 -1.24 -33.19
N ARG A 158 -0.15 0.00 -33.57
CA ARG A 158 0.41 0.31 -34.89
C ARG A 158 1.74 -0.39 -35.12
N THR A 159 2.67 -0.30 -34.16
CA THR A 159 3.98 -0.97 -34.22
C THR A 159 3.83 -2.49 -34.30
N MET A 160 2.91 -3.09 -33.54
CA MET A 160 2.62 -4.53 -33.64
C MET A 160 2.13 -4.92 -35.04
N LYS A 161 1.18 -4.17 -35.62
CA LYS A 161 0.67 -4.42 -36.98
C LYS A 161 1.76 -4.27 -38.04
N GLU A 162 2.64 -3.27 -37.89
CA GLU A 162 3.79 -3.05 -38.78
C GLU A 162 4.81 -4.18 -38.70
N GLU A 163 5.16 -4.63 -37.49
CA GLU A 163 6.06 -5.77 -37.27
C GLU A 163 5.53 -7.04 -37.96
N PHE A 164 4.24 -7.37 -37.75
CA PHE A 164 3.63 -8.54 -38.36
C PHE A 164 3.53 -8.45 -39.89
N LYS A 165 3.40 -7.24 -40.45
CA LYS A 165 3.47 -7.06 -41.91
C LYS A 165 4.88 -7.29 -42.43
N ALA A 166 5.88 -6.76 -41.72
CA ALA A 166 7.28 -6.84 -42.13
C ALA A 166 7.81 -8.29 -42.13
N ASP A 167 7.34 -9.14 -41.23
CA ASP A 167 7.78 -10.55 -41.13
C ASP A 167 6.78 -11.58 -41.67
N GLY A 168 5.70 -11.11 -42.32
CA GLY A 168 4.72 -11.98 -42.99
C GLY A 168 3.75 -12.70 -42.05
N ARG A 169 3.67 -12.33 -40.77
CA ARG A 169 2.70 -12.89 -39.81
C ARG A 169 1.31 -12.23 -39.84
N PHE A 170 1.14 -11.08 -40.52
CA PHE A 170 -0.05 -10.23 -40.41
C PHE A 170 -1.35 -10.99 -40.68
N ASP A 171 -1.48 -11.68 -41.81
CA ASP A 171 -2.73 -12.38 -42.19
C ASP A 171 -3.17 -13.41 -41.13
N SER A 172 -2.19 -14.05 -40.45
CA SER A 172 -2.46 -15.04 -39.42
C SER A 172 -2.82 -14.44 -38.05
N LEU A 173 -2.42 -13.18 -37.80
CA LEU A 173 -2.52 -12.52 -36.50
C LEU A 173 -3.45 -11.30 -36.48
N GLU A 174 -3.94 -10.84 -37.64
CA GLU A 174 -4.76 -9.64 -37.78
C GLU A 174 -5.97 -9.65 -36.84
N LYS A 175 -6.72 -10.77 -36.81
CA LYS A 175 -7.88 -10.90 -35.93
C LYS A 175 -7.55 -10.67 -34.45
N TYR A 176 -6.38 -11.10 -34.01
CA TYR A 176 -5.94 -10.93 -32.62
C TYR A 176 -5.46 -9.50 -32.36
N ALA A 177 -4.78 -8.88 -33.33
CA ALA A 177 -4.42 -7.47 -33.25
C ALA A 177 -5.66 -6.56 -33.13
N SER A 178 -6.73 -6.87 -33.87
CA SER A 178 -8.00 -6.14 -33.80
C SER A 178 -8.70 -6.30 -32.45
N VAL A 179 -8.70 -7.51 -31.87
CA VAL A 179 -9.24 -7.73 -30.51
C VAL A 179 -8.45 -6.94 -29.47
N ALA A 180 -7.11 -6.93 -29.55
CA ALA A 180 -6.27 -6.14 -28.63
C ALA A 180 -6.55 -4.64 -28.73
N GLU A 181 -6.76 -4.13 -29.95
CA GLU A 181 -7.13 -2.73 -30.21
C GLU A 181 -8.51 -2.37 -29.62
N GLU A 182 -9.52 -3.21 -29.87
CA GLU A 182 -10.86 -3.02 -29.34
C GLU A 182 -10.85 -3.02 -27.81
N VAL A 183 -10.16 -3.98 -27.20
CA VAL A 183 -10.01 -4.03 -25.75
C VAL A 183 -9.33 -2.76 -25.26
N ASN A 184 -8.15 -2.39 -25.76
CA ASN A 184 -7.44 -1.18 -25.32
C ASN A 184 -8.31 0.08 -25.37
N SER A 185 -9.18 0.21 -26.39
CA SER A 185 -10.11 1.34 -26.51
C SER A 185 -11.11 1.44 -25.34
N ARG A 186 -11.47 0.30 -24.73
CA ARG A 186 -12.37 0.23 -23.57
C ARG A 186 -11.66 0.53 -22.24
N PHE A 187 -10.34 0.33 -22.14
CA PHE A 187 -9.58 0.46 -20.89
C PHE A 187 -8.96 1.84 -20.66
N LEU A 188 -8.65 2.58 -21.74
CA LEU A 188 -7.89 3.82 -21.66
C LEU A 188 -8.39 4.81 -20.59
N GLY A 189 -9.71 4.95 -20.43
CA GLY A 189 -10.31 5.88 -19.47
C GLY A 189 -10.31 5.44 -18.00
N GLU A 190 -10.02 4.16 -17.70
CA GLU A 190 -10.04 3.63 -16.32
C GLU A 190 -8.64 3.21 -15.83
N MET A 191 -7.61 3.33 -16.66
CA MET A 191 -6.23 2.95 -16.32
C MET A 191 -5.65 3.84 -15.23
N LYS A 192 -4.99 3.21 -14.26
CA LYS A 192 -4.23 3.90 -13.21
C LYS A 192 -2.78 3.98 -13.59
N THR A 193 -2.36 5.17 -13.97
CA THR A 193 -1.03 5.43 -14.50
C THR A 193 -0.17 6.16 -13.48
N PHE A 194 1.14 5.99 -13.61
CA PHE A 194 2.12 6.62 -12.72
C PHE A 194 3.28 7.15 -13.56
N SER A 195 3.82 8.29 -13.16
CA SER A 195 5.16 8.69 -13.58
C SER A 195 6.21 7.88 -12.81
N ASN A 196 7.44 7.83 -13.33
CA ASN A 196 8.55 7.14 -12.67
C ASN A 196 8.82 7.71 -11.26
N ALA A 197 8.75 9.03 -11.12
CA ALA A 197 8.98 9.70 -9.84
C ALA A 197 7.87 9.38 -8.81
N GLU A 198 6.62 9.33 -9.26
CA GLU A 198 5.49 8.96 -8.39
C GLU A 198 5.64 7.54 -7.88
N ILE A 199 5.84 6.55 -8.76
CA ILE A 199 5.94 5.15 -8.32
C ILE A 199 7.17 4.92 -7.44
N GLU A 200 8.29 5.59 -7.73
CA GLU A 200 9.49 5.52 -6.89
C GLU A 200 9.19 6.00 -5.48
N LYS A 201 8.59 7.18 -5.36
CA LYS A 201 8.24 7.77 -4.07
C LYS A 201 7.23 6.91 -3.31
N VAL A 202 6.27 6.30 -3.99
CA VAL A 202 5.32 5.36 -3.37
C VAL A 202 6.07 4.18 -2.74
N LEU A 203 6.93 3.54 -3.52
CA LEU A 203 7.68 2.37 -3.07
C LEU A 203 8.60 2.71 -1.89
N THR A 204 9.24 3.87 -1.91
CA THR A 204 10.17 4.28 -0.84
C THR A 204 9.47 4.78 0.43
N ASP A 205 8.49 5.68 0.27
CA ASP A 205 7.98 6.51 1.36
C ASP A 205 6.79 5.88 2.06
N PHE A 206 5.99 5.09 1.34
CA PHE A 206 4.77 4.49 1.89
C PHE A 206 4.87 2.98 2.06
N ILE A 207 5.55 2.27 1.16
CA ILE A 207 5.63 0.81 1.25
C ILE A 207 6.84 0.36 2.07
N GLY A 208 7.99 1.02 1.89
CA GLY A 208 9.23 0.74 2.64
C GLY A 208 10.34 0.06 1.82
N PHE A 209 10.19 -0.03 0.51
CA PHE A 209 11.23 -0.54 -0.38
C PHE A 209 12.46 0.38 -0.47
N ARG A 210 13.62 -0.19 -0.83
CA ARG A 210 14.90 0.50 -0.98
C ARG A 210 15.53 0.20 -2.34
N LYS A 211 16.59 0.96 -2.68
CA LYS A 211 17.33 0.80 -3.95
C LYS A 211 16.39 0.73 -5.15
N VAL A 212 15.41 1.64 -5.16
CA VAL A 212 14.43 1.71 -6.24
C VAL A 212 15.14 2.18 -7.49
N VAL A 213 15.03 1.40 -8.56
CA VAL A 213 15.56 1.72 -9.89
C VAL A 213 14.34 1.87 -10.80
N SER A 214 13.95 3.11 -11.07
CA SER A 214 12.72 3.50 -11.80
C SER A 214 12.97 3.98 -13.24
N ASN A 215 14.23 4.25 -13.61
CA ASN A 215 14.61 4.85 -14.91
C ASN A 215 14.73 3.87 -16.09
N GLN A 216 14.03 2.73 -16.04
CA GLN A 216 14.01 1.80 -17.16
C GLN A 216 12.71 2.00 -17.94
N ASN A 217 12.79 2.69 -19.08
CA ASN A 217 11.68 2.71 -20.03
C ASN A 217 11.34 1.26 -20.41
N GLY A 218 10.06 0.91 -20.42
CA GLY A 218 9.55 -0.40 -20.79
C GLY A 218 9.63 -0.62 -22.29
N TYR A 219 8.49 -0.87 -22.93
CA TYR A 219 8.39 -0.89 -24.38
C TYR A 219 7.90 0.46 -24.91
N LEU A 220 8.43 0.89 -26.06
CA LEU A 220 8.00 2.06 -26.84
C LEU A 220 7.85 3.37 -26.04
N ASP A 221 8.52 3.46 -24.89
CA ASP A 221 8.37 4.53 -23.90
C ASP A 221 6.96 4.71 -23.30
N GLN A 222 6.07 3.72 -23.44
CA GLN A 222 4.68 3.78 -22.94
C GLN A 222 4.52 3.18 -21.54
N ASN A 223 5.50 2.40 -21.10
CA ASN A 223 5.51 1.73 -19.80
C ASN A 223 6.81 2.02 -19.06
N PHE A 224 6.79 1.86 -17.75
CA PHE A 224 7.98 1.88 -16.91
C PHE A 224 8.31 0.48 -16.39
N VAL A 225 9.57 0.26 -16.06
CA VAL A 225 10.04 -0.88 -15.27
C VAL A 225 10.67 -0.33 -14.00
N VAL A 226 10.21 -0.82 -12.87
CA VAL A 226 10.77 -0.49 -11.56
C VAL A 226 11.23 -1.76 -10.86
N ALA A 227 12.39 -1.69 -10.23
CA ALA A 227 12.88 -2.76 -9.37
C ALA A 227 13.29 -2.19 -8.02
N ALA A 228 12.99 -2.89 -6.94
CA ALA A 228 13.28 -2.43 -5.59
C ALA A 228 13.58 -3.58 -4.64
N ASP A 229 14.36 -3.32 -3.59
CA ASP A 229 14.76 -4.31 -2.60
C ASP A 229 14.01 -4.09 -1.28
N LYS A 230 13.50 -5.17 -0.69
CA LYS A 230 13.03 -5.17 0.70
C LYS A 230 14.24 -5.11 1.64
N PRO A 231 14.24 -4.26 2.69
CA PRO A 231 15.32 -4.23 3.67
C PRO A 231 15.65 -5.63 4.24
N LYS A 232 16.95 -5.90 4.46
CA LYS A 232 17.41 -7.18 5.02
C LYS A 232 17.09 -7.34 6.51
N LYS A 233 16.91 -6.22 7.20
CA LYS A 233 16.61 -6.13 8.63
C LYS A 233 15.68 -4.96 8.85
N GLU A 234 14.83 -5.07 9.86
CA GLU A 234 14.05 -3.95 10.36
C GLU A 234 14.88 -3.19 11.40
N GLY A 235 14.91 -1.86 11.33
CA GLY A 235 15.62 -1.00 12.30
C GLY A 235 14.76 -0.72 13.53
N GLU A 236 15.38 -0.40 14.67
CA GLU A 236 14.65 0.06 15.87
C GLU A 236 13.91 1.37 15.54
N ILE A 237 12.58 1.40 15.72
CA ILE A 237 11.78 2.60 15.45
C ILE A 237 12.11 3.68 16.49
N ILE A 238 12.31 4.90 16.01
CA ILE A 238 12.53 6.08 16.83
C ILE A 238 11.19 6.77 17.08
N TYR A 239 10.92 7.16 18.32
CA TYR A 239 9.69 7.86 18.70
C TYR A 239 10.06 9.22 19.31
N LYS A 240 9.47 10.31 18.80
CA LYS A 240 9.77 11.68 19.24
C LYS A 240 8.63 12.64 18.95
N ILE A 241 8.73 13.86 19.50
CA ILE A 241 7.97 15.02 19.03
C ILE A 241 8.51 15.42 17.65
N ALA A 242 7.61 15.66 16.71
CA ALA A 242 7.93 15.98 15.33
C ALA A 242 8.50 17.40 15.22
N ASN A 243 9.55 17.57 14.43
CA ASN A 243 9.88 18.88 13.86
C ASN A 243 8.94 19.23 12.69
N GLU A 244 9.12 20.42 12.10
CA GLU A 244 8.26 20.90 11.00
C GLU A 244 8.22 19.97 9.79
N ASN A 245 9.38 19.43 9.37
CA ASN A 245 9.46 18.51 8.24
C ASN A 245 8.81 17.14 8.55
N GLU A 246 9.00 16.62 9.76
CA GLU A 246 8.38 15.37 10.21
C GLU A 246 6.86 15.53 10.36
N ARG A 247 6.39 16.69 10.80
CA ARG A 247 4.97 17.05 10.85
C ARG A 247 4.34 17.04 9.46
N LEU A 248 5.03 17.59 8.47
CA LEU A 248 4.60 17.52 7.08
C LEU A 248 4.51 16.08 6.55
N GLN A 249 5.51 15.23 6.86
CA GLN A 249 5.45 13.81 6.52
C GLN A 249 4.27 13.09 7.21
N ALA A 250 3.97 13.43 8.47
CA ALA A 250 2.83 12.87 9.18
C ALA A 250 1.48 13.24 8.53
N TYR A 251 1.36 14.44 7.97
CA TYR A 251 0.18 14.83 7.20
C TYR A 251 0.03 14.06 5.89
N ASN A 252 1.13 13.87 5.16
CA ASN A 252 1.13 13.05 3.95
C ASN A 252 0.74 11.60 4.26
N LEU A 253 1.25 11.05 5.37
CA LEU A 253 0.87 9.72 5.86
C LEU A 253 -0.63 9.62 6.15
N ARG A 254 -1.19 10.60 6.88
CA ARG A 254 -2.63 10.68 7.19
C ARG A 254 -3.46 10.74 5.91
N TYR A 255 -3.11 11.63 4.99
CA TYR A 255 -3.85 11.79 3.74
C TYR A 255 -3.86 10.50 2.93
N HIS A 256 -2.68 9.89 2.79
CA HIS A 256 -2.48 8.66 2.03
C HIS A 256 -3.36 7.52 2.55
N ILE A 257 -3.40 7.31 3.87
CA ILE A 257 -4.19 6.24 4.48
C ILE A 257 -5.70 6.49 4.36
N LEU A 258 -6.16 7.74 4.50
CA LEU A 258 -7.58 8.06 4.50
C LEU A 258 -8.24 7.97 3.13
N HIS A 259 -7.51 8.33 2.08
CA HIS A 259 -8.13 8.54 0.78
C HIS A 259 -7.89 7.38 -0.19
N ASP A 260 -6.94 6.47 0.10
CA ASP A 260 -6.48 5.45 -0.86
C ASP A 260 -6.21 6.08 -2.26
N ARG A 261 -5.78 7.36 -2.23
CA ARG A 261 -5.69 8.21 -3.42
C ARG A 261 -4.27 8.24 -3.96
N TYR A 262 -4.23 8.11 -5.27
CA TYR A 262 -3.11 8.12 -6.20
C TYR A 262 -2.29 9.40 -6.25
N GLU A 263 -2.46 10.29 -5.29
CA GLU A 263 -2.01 11.67 -5.42
C GLU A 263 -1.09 12.02 -4.27
N PHE A 264 0.15 12.33 -4.63
CA PHE A 264 1.00 13.13 -3.78
C PHE A 264 0.41 14.52 -3.75
N ILE A 265 -0.07 14.92 -2.59
CA ILE A 265 -0.43 16.32 -2.40
C ILE A 265 0.87 17.13 -2.20
N ASP A 266 0.95 18.29 -2.85
CA ASP A 266 1.93 19.31 -2.47
C ASP A 266 1.75 19.66 -0.98
N PRO A 267 2.82 19.73 -0.18
CA PRO A 267 2.81 20.20 1.20
C PRO A 267 1.99 21.46 1.49
N ASN A 268 1.93 22.37 0.52
CA ASN A 268 1.23 23.65 0.62
C ASN A 268 -0.19 23.60 0.07
N GLU A 269 -0.64 22.43 -0.34
CA GLU A 269 -1.93 22.30 -0.97
C GLU A 269 -3.06 22.21 0.06
N THR A 270 -4.14 22.89 -0.25
CA THR A 270 -5.32 23.04 0.60
C THR A 270 -6.11 21.74 0.82
N ARG A 271 -5.74 20.66 0.13
CA ARG A 271 -6.37 19.33 0.21
C ARG A 271 -5.83 18.46 1.34
N ILE A 272 -4.67 18.79 1.91
CA ILE A 272 -4.24 18.21 3.18
C ILE A 272 -5.23 18.71 4.23
N GLU A 273 -5.93 17.81 4.93
CA GLU A 273 -6.83 18.17 6.04
C GLU A 273 -6.02 18.74 7.22
N LYS A 274 -5.51 19.96 7.08
CA LYS A 274 -4.93 20.75 8.15
C LYS A 274 -6.08 21.50 8.81
N THR A 275 -6.37 21.12 10.05
CA THR A 275 -7.40 21.77 10.87
C THR A 275 -6.77 22.79 11.81
N SER A 276 -7.54 23.74 12.33
CA SER A 276 -7.08 24.65 13.40
C SER A 276 -6.49 23.88 14.59
N HIS A 277 -7.07 22.73 14.93
CA HIS A 277 -6.56 21.82 15.97
C HIS A 277 -5.12 21.37 15.70
N ASP A 278 -4.77 21.13 14.43
CA ASP A 278 -3.44 20.64 14.06
C ASP A 278 -2.34 21.68 14.33
N ASP A 279 -2.65 22.97 14.35
CA ASP A 279 -1.71 24.04 14.72
C ASP A 279 -1.52 24.19 16.23
N HIS A 280 -2.47 23.71 17.04
CA HIS A 280 -2.43 23.76 18.50
C HIS A 280 -1.98 22.43 19.13
N ALA A 281 -1.83 21.38 18.33
CA ALA A 281 -1.46 20.05 18.79
C ALA A 281 0.07 19.84 18.83
N ILE A 282 0.52 19.02 19.77
CA ILE A 282 1.85 18.40 19.74
C ILE A 282 1.79 17.19 18.81
N HIS A 283 2.75 17.08 17.89
CA HIS A 283 2.81 16.00 16.91
C HIS A 283 3.82 14.95 17.36
N PHE A 284 3.39 13.72 17.60
CA PHE A 284 4.31 12.59 17.81
C PHE A 284 4.48 11.80 16.53
N VAL A 285 5.72 11.40 16.26
CA VAL A 285 6.08 10.59 15.09
C VAL A 285 6.88 9.37 15.49
N ALA A 286 6.66 8.30 14.73
CA ALA A 286 7.45 7.10 14.69
C ALA A 286 8.26 7.10 13.40
N ILE A 287 9.58 7.03 13.50
CA ILE A 287 10.51 7.15 12.38
C ILE A 287 11.26 5.84 12.23
N ASP A 288 11.30 5.30 11.01
CA ASP A 288 12.22 4.21 10.71
C ASP A 288 13.59 4.82 10.32
N PRO A 289 14.66 4.63 11.12
CA PRO A 289 15.97 5.23 10.85
C PRO A 289 16.67 4.62 9.63
N ILE A 290 16.26 3.44 9.16
CA ILE A 290 16.76 2.86 7.90
C ILE A 290 16.21 3.64 6.71
N THR A 291 15.02 4.21 6.87
CA THR A 291 14.30 4.92 5.81
C THR A 291 14.41 6.43 5.91
N ASP A 292 14.67 6.94 7.12
CA ASP A 292 14.53 8.34 7.50
C ASP A 292 13.13 8.89 7.19
N ARG A 293 12.11 8.05 7.39
CA ARG A 293 10.70 8.38 7.12
C ARG A 293 9.82 8.23 8.34
N VAL A 294 8.82 9.11 8.44
CA VAL A 294 7.70 8.95 9.36
C VAL A 294 6.83 7.79 8.89
N VAL A 295 6.78 6.73 9.69
CA VAL A 295 6.02 5.49 9.44
C VAL A 295 4.79 5.35 10.33
N GLY A 296 4.67 6.24 11.32
CA GLY A 296 3.48 6.39 12.14
C GLY A 296 3.41 7.77 12.80
N CYS A 297 2.21 8.23 13.12
CA CYS A 297 1.99 9.49 13.81
C CYS A 297 0.80 9.42 14.76
N LEU A 298 0.81 10.28 15.77
CA LEU A 298 -0.29 10.53 16.71
C LEU A 298 -0.19 11.97 17.17
N PHE A 299 -1.31 12.68 17.27
CA PHE A 299 -1.33 14.06 17.73
C PHE A 299 -1.88 14.14 19.16
N TYR A 300 -1.37 15.06 19.96
CA TYR A 300 -1.81 15.36 21.31
C TYR A 300 -2.36 16.77 21.36
N LEU A 301 -3.58 16.93 21.85
CA LEU A 301 -4.23 18.23 21.99
C LEU A 301 -4.85 18.35 23.38
N GLU A 302 -4.46 19.38 24.13
CA GLU A 302 -5.15 19.78 25.36
C GLU A 302 -6.40 20.59 25.01
N TYR A 303 -7.44 20.51 25.84
CA TYR A 303 -8.66 21.27 25.62
C TYR A 303 -8.42 22.77 25.75
N ASP A 304 -8.94 23.53 24.80
CA ASP A 304 -9.00 24.99 24.80
C ASP A 304 -10.38 25.39 24.29
N GLU A 305 -11.12 26.22 25.02
CA GLU A 305 -12.49 26.65 24.66
C GLU A 305 -12.58 27.39 23.31
N ASN A 306 -11.48 28.01 22.86
CA ASN A 306 -11.43 28.75 21.60
C ASN A 306 -11.09 27.83 20.40
N VAL A 307 -10.44 26.69 20.66
CA VAL A 307 -10.00 25.74 19.63
C VAL A 307 -10.93 24.54 19.54
N GLY A 308 -11.41 24.07 20.70
CA GLY A 308 -12.23 22.89 20.87
C GLY A 308 -11.47 21.57 20.70
N PHE A 309 -12.23 20.48 20.58
CA PHE A 309 -11.71 19.17 20.16
C PHE A 309 -12.26 18.70 18.82
N PRO A 310 -11.49 17.89 18.07
CA PRO A 310 -11.99 17.24 16.88
C PRO A 310 -13.25 16.38 17.12
N ALA A 311 -13.46 15.87 18.34
CA ALA A 311 -14.59 15.03 18.73
C ALA A 311 -15.66 15.77 19.56
N GLU A 312 -15.56 17.09 19.73
CA GLU A 312 -16.46 17.88 20.59
C GLU A 312 -17.91 17.87 20.14
N ASN A 313 -18.16 17.81 18.83
CA ASN A 313 -19.52 17.66 18.29
C ASN A 313 -20.08 16.23 18.44
N GLU A 314 -19.23 15.28 18.86
CA GLU A 314 -19.56 13.85 18.95
C GLU A 314 -19.79 13.40 20.41
N ILE A 315 -19.26 14.16 21.39
CA ILE A 315 -19.19 13.78 22.82
C ILE A 315 -19.58 14.98 23.70
N GLU A 316 -20.34 14.74 24.77
CA GLU A 316 -20.69 15.75 25.78
C GLU A 316 -19.45 16.17 26.61
N ILE A 317 -18.69 17.16 26.11
CA ILE A 317 -17.42 17.58 26.73
C ILE A 317 -17.62 18.26 28.08
N ASP A 318 -18.68 19.06 28.25
CA ASP A 318 -18.93 19.82 29.50
C ASP A 318 -19.00 18.93 30.74
N TYR A 319 -19.58 17.73 30.61
CA TYR A 319 -19.59 16.73 31.66
C TYR A 319 -18.17 16.38 32.14
N PHE A 320 -17.23 16.19 31.22
CA PHE A 320 -15.85 15.83 31.53
C PHE A 320 -15.02 17.03 32.00
N LEU A 321 -15.27 18.24 31.49
CA LEU A 321 -14.61 19.45 31.99
C LEU A 321 -14.94 19.73 33.45
N ASN A 322 -16.15 19.40 33.89
CA ASN A 322 -16.54 19.50 35.30
C ASN A 322 -15.88 18.43 36.19
N MET A 323 -15.48 17.29 35.63
CA MET A 323 -14.86 16.18 36.37
C MET A 323 -13.33 16.26 36.42
N HIS A 324 -12.71 17.00 35.51
CA HIS A 324 -11.27 16.97 35.30
C HIS A 324 -10.70 18.39 35.31
N SER A 325 -9.64 18.61 36.09
CA SER A 325 -8.95 19.91 36.10
C SER A 325 -8.28 20.23 34.77
N LYS A 326 -7.91 19.20 33.99
CA LYS A 326 -7.34 19.35 32.65
C LYS A 326 -7.65 18.15 31.78
N LEU A 327 -8.19 18.40 30.58
CA LEU A 327 -8.63 17.39 29.63
C LEU A 327 -7.75 17.41 28.37
N ALA A 328 -7.50 16.25 27.77
CA ALA A 328 -6.81 16.15 26.49
C ALA A 328 -7.41 15.07 25.59
N THR A 329 -7.12 15.13 24.30
CA THR A 329 -7.52 14.10 23.33
C THR A 329 -6.32 13.64 22.51
N PRO A 330 -6.14 12.32 22.29
CA PRO A 330 -5.30 11.84 21.22
C PRO A 330 -6.04 12.13 19.92
N GLY A 331 -5.46 12.99 19.08
CA GLY A 331 -5.92 13.19 17.71
C GLY A 331 -5.82 11.89 16.89
N ARG A 332 -6.13 11.99 15.60
CA ARG A 332 -6.07 10.83 14.71
C ARG A 332 -4.64 10.24 14.69
N TRP A 333 -4.53 8.94 14.82
CA TRP A 333 -3.26 8.22 14.74
C TRP A 333 -3.22 7.31 13.53
N TYR A 334 -2.05 7.19 12.92
CA TYR A 334 -1.85 6.42 11.71
C TYR A 334 -0.55 5.65 11.77
N VAL A 335 -0.55 4.45 11.19
CA VAL A 335 0.65 3.62 11.00
C VAL A 335 0.57 3.01 9.61
N LEU A 336 1.66 3.11 8.86
CA LEU A 336 1.77 2.48 7.54
C LEU A 336 1.47 0.97 7.64
N PRO A 337 0.69 0.40 6.70
CA PRO A 337 0.29 -1.01 6.74
C PRO A 337 1.47 -1.97 6.96
N THR A 338 2.57 -1.76 6.25
CA THR A 338 3.79 -2.58 6.35
C THR A 338 4.52 -2.48 7.69
N TYR A 339 4.12 -1.58 8.59
CA TYR A 339 4.70 -1.38 9.93
C TYR A 339 3.74 -1.72 11.08
N ARG A 340 2.47 -2.06 10.79
CA ARG A 340 1.45 -2.28 11.83
C ARG A 340 1.80 -3.43 12.78
N HIS A 341 2.48 -4.46 12.30
CA HIS A 341 2.93 -5.60 13.12
C HIS A 341 3.97 -5.22 14.19
N ARG A 342 4.58 -4.03 14.09
CA ARG A 342 5.68 -3.60 14.95
C ARG A 342 5.24 -2.94 16.26
N GLY A 343 3.93 -2.88 16.52
CA GLY A 343 3.38 -2.30 17.76
C GLY A 343 3.56 -0.78 17.88
N ILE A 344 3.79 -0.08 16.76
CA ILE A 344 4.05 1.37 16.71
C ILE A 344 2.92 2.17 17.37
N GLY A 345 1.66 1.85 17.06
CA GLY A 345 0.51 2.53 17.65
C GLY A 345 0.52 2.48 19.18
N LYS A 346 0.81 1.30 19.76
CA LYS A 346 0.93 1.15 21.22
C LYS A 346 2.01 2.06 21.80
N LYS A 347 3.17 2.18 21.14
CA LYS A 347 4.29 3.03 21.60
C LYS A 347 3.99 4.52 21.45
N LEU A 348 3.26 4.93 20.40
CA LEU A 348 2.77 6.29 20.25
C LEU A 348 1.77 6.65 21.36
N PHE A 349 0.85 5.75 21.72
CA PHE A 349 -0.05 5.95 22.87
C PHE A 349 0.71 5.98 24.20
N GLU A 350 1.76 5.16 24.38
CA GLU A 350 2.62 5.25 25.56
C GLU A 350 3.25 6.65 25.68
N LEU A 351 3.70 7.24 24.58
CA LEU A 351 4.24 8.60 24.55
C LEU A 351 3.17 9.67 24.83
N TYR A 352 1.96 9.49 24.27
CA TYR A 352 0.79 10.32 24.55
C TYR A 352 0.49 10.38 26.06
N PHE A 353 0.26 9.23 26.69
CA PHE A 353 -0.09 9.20 28.12
C PHE A 353 1.05 9.70 29.02
N LYS A 354 2.31 9.42 28.67
CA LYS A 354 3.47 10.01 29.38
C LYS A 354 3.46 11.53 29.32
N THR A 355 3.03 12.10 28.19
CA THR A 355 2.92 13.55 28.02
C THR A 355 1.72 14.10 28.80
N CYS A 356 0.56 13.44 28.74
CA CYS A 356 -0.61 13.79 29.57
C CYS A 356 -0.25 13.92 31.05
N VAL A 357 0.39 12.88 31.61
CA VAL A 357 0.77 12.86 33.04
C VAL A 357 1.76 13.98 33.37
N LYS A 358 2.75 14.23 32.50
CA LYS A 358 3.72 15.33 32.69
C LYS A 358 3.09 16.72 32.61
N SER A 359 2.04 16.87 31.81
CA SER A 359 1.30 18.12 31.64
C SER A 359 0.13 18.28 32.63
N SER A 360 0.05 17.42 33.65
CA SER A 360 -1.02 17.41 34.65
C SER A 360 -2.43 17.25 34.07
N VAL A 361 -2.55 16.57 32.92
CA VAL A 361 -3.84 16.15 32.35
C VAL A 361 -4.46 15.08 33.24
N THR A 362 -5.69 15.30 33.70
CA THR A 362 -6.42 14.40 34.60
C THR A 362 -7.44 13.52 33.90
N GLY A 363 -7.76 13.78 32.63
CA GLY A 363 -8.66 12.94 31.85
C GLY A 363 -8.35 12.99 30.35
N THR A 364 -8.71 11.93 29.63
CA THR A 364 -8.72 11.93 28.17
C THR A 364 -10.00 11.38 27.59
N VAL A 365 -10.45 11.98 26.48
CA VAL A 365 -11.70 11.65 25.79
C VAL A 365 -11.49 11.61 24.27
N PHE A 366 -11.98 10.56 23.60
CA PHE A 366 -11.84 10.37 22.14
C PHE A 366 -12.71 9.22 21.62
N CYS A 367 -12.80 9.10 20.30
CA CYS A 367 -13.50 8.01 19.62
C CYS A 367 -12.52 6.93 19.14
N ILE A 368 -12.87 5.66 19.31
CA ILE A 368 -12.09 4.51 18.83
C ILE A 368 -12.89 3.63 17.87
N ASN A 369 -12.21 2.96 16.94
CA ASN A 369 -12.84 1.88 16.18
C ASN A 369 -13.13 0.68 17.12
N PRO A 370 -14.28 -0.02 16.96
CA PRO A 370 -14.62 -1.19 17.77
C PRO A 370 -13.55 -2.29 17.77
N GLU A 371 -12.84 -2.45 16.66
CA GLU A 371 -11.73 -3.41 16.52
C GLU A 371 -10.60 -3.18 17.55
N ASN A 372 -10.45 -1.94 18.04
CA ASN A 372 -9.43 -1.58 19.02
C ASN A 372 -9.94 -1.63 20.47
N LYS A 373 -11.22 -1.97 20.70
CA LYS A 373 -11.85 -1.97 22.02
C LYS A 373 -11.02 -2.72 23.07
N GLY A 374 -10.58 -3.93 22.77
CA GLY A 374 -9.82 -4.76 23.71
C GLY A 374 -8.45 -4.19 24.09
N PHE A 375 -7.83 -3.33 23.24
CA PHE A 375 -6.62 -2.61 23.61
C PHE A 375 -6.93 -1.48 24.58
N PHE A 376 -7.94 -0.66 24.29
CA PHE A 376 -8.30 0.49 25.12
C PHE A 376 -8.94 0.10 26.46
N GLU A 377 -9.69 -1.01 26.54
CA GLU A 377 -10.16 -1.55 27.82
C GLU A 377 -9.00 -1.90 28.76
N LYS A 378 -7.88 -2.43 28.23
CA LYS A 378 -6.67 -2.68 29.03
C LYS A 378 -6.02 -1.40 29.53
N LEU A 379 -6.25 -0.27 28.85
CA LEU A 379 -5.82 1.06 29.29
C LEU A 379 -6.77 1.69 30.33
N GLY A 380 -7.86 1.00 30.70
CA GLY A 380 -8.87 1.52 31.61
C GLY A 380 -9.94 2.39 30.94
N ALA A 381 -10.07 2.31 29.60
CA ALA A 381 -11.07 3.07 28.88
C ALA A 381 -12.49 2.62 29.22
N LYS A 382 -13.36 3.58 29.50
CA LYS A 382 -14.79 3.40 29.73
C LYS A 382 -15.57 3.98 28.55
N LYS A 383 -16.56 3.24 28.05
CA LYS A 383 -17.47 3.74 27.00
C LYS A 383 -18.30 4.89 27.55
N ILE A 384 -18.47 5.95 26.76
CA ILE A 384 -19.29 7.11 27.09
C ILE A 384 -20.50 7.20 26.15
N GLY A 385 -21.70 6.85 26.62
CA GLY A 385 -22.93 7.09 25.85
C GLY A 385 -22.95 6.50 24.43
N GLU A 386 -23.79 7.09 23.57
CA GLU A 386 -23.85 6.84 22.13
C GLU A 386 -23.36 8.08 21.37
N ILE A 387 -22.90 7.91 20.13
CA ILE A 387 -22.41 9.02 19.30
C ILE A 387 -23.57 9.97 18.95
N ASN A 388 -23.36 11.27 19.13
CA ASN A 388 -24.30 12.28 18.66
C ASN A 388 -24.49 12.21 17.13
N SER A 389 -25.72 12.41 16.65
CA SER A 389 -26.12 12.26 15.24
C SER A 389 -25.41 13.18 14.23
N ASN A 390 -24.63 14.16 14.69
CA ASN A 390 -23.87 15.12 13.88
C ASN A 390 -22.47 14.59 13.48
N TYR A 391 -22.35 13.29 13.25
CA TYR A 391 -21.12 12.69 12.75
C TYR A 391 -20.85 13.20 11.33
N SER A 392 -19.72 13.86 11.09
CA SER A 392 -19.45 14.41 9.76
C SER A 392 -19.37 13.27 8.73
N GLU A 393 -19.98 13.46 7.55
CA GLU A 393 -20.02 12.43 6.50
C GLU A 393 -18.61 11.95 6.06
N PHE A 394 -17.58 12.78 6.30
CA PHE A 394 -16.17 12.50 6.04
C PHE A 394 -15.49 11.58 7.07
N ARG A 395 -16.13 11.34 8.21
CA ARG A 395 -15.72 10.35 9.20
C ARG A 395 -16.69 9.18 9.10
N LYS A 396 -16.24 8.02 8.63
CA LYS A 396 -16.93 6.75 8.90
C LYS A 396 -15.86 5.75 9.32
N PRO A 397 -16.05 5.14 10.49
CA PRO A 397 -16.81 3.92 10.52
C PRO A 397 -18.17 4.17 11.16
N ALA A 398 -19.21 3.52 10.62
CA ALA A 398 -20.58 3.55 11.12
C ALA A 398 -20.75 2.99 12.56
N GLN A 399 -19.67 2.90 13.34
CA GLN A 399 -19.57 2.19 14.62
C GLN A 399 -18.47 2.76 15.54
N ALA A 400 -17.97 3.98 15.35
CA ALA A 400 -17.00 4.53 16.30
C ALA A 400 -17.54 4.49 17.75
N MET A 401 -16.66 4.31 18.72
CA MET A 401 -17.03 4.17 20.12
C MET A 401 -16.37 5.29 20.94
N PRO A 402 -17.15 6.26 21.45
CA PRO A 402 -16.65 7.28 22.37
C PRO A 402 -16.20 6.63 23.67
N VAL A 403 -14.99 6.97 24.10
CA VAL A 403 -14.37 6.45 25.31
C VAL A 403 -13.66 7.54 26.09
N TYR A 404 -13.57 7.32 27.40
CA TYR A 404 -12.82 8.16 28.32
C TYR A 404 -11.89 7.31 29.17
N ILE A 405 -10.73 7.87 29.52
CA ILE A 405 -9.79 7.28 30.47
C ILE A 405 -9.48 8.33 31.56
N ASP A 406 -9.64 7.92 32.82
CA ASP A 406 -9.24 8.69 33.99
C ASP A 406 -7.71 8.65 34.15
N LEU A 407 -7.08 9.81 34.21
CA LEU A 407 -5.65 9.95 34.40
C LEU A 407 -5.30 10.61 35.74
N SER A 408 -6.27 10.81 36.63
CA SER A 408 -6.07 11.43 37.95
C SER A 408 -5.14 10.60 38.84
N ALA A 409 -5.09 9.28 38.64
CA ALA A 409 -4.17 8.36 39.30
C ALA A 409 -2.81 8.21 38.57
N GLY A 410 -2.58 8.97 37.49
CA GLY A 410 -1.37 8.92 36.68
C GLY A 410 -1.49 8.01 35.44
N MET A 411 -0.39 7.33 35.11
CA MET A 411 -0.27 6.53 33.89
C MET A 411 -1.22 5.32 33.91
N PRO A 412 -1.86 4.94 32.77
CA PRO A 412 -2.62 3.70 32.69
C PRO A 412 -1.79 2.49 33.14
N ALA A 413 -2.39 1.63 33.96
CA ALA A 413 -1.70 0.50 34.60
C ALA A 413 -0.96 -0.41 33.58
N TYR A 414 -1.55 -0.59 32.39
CA TYR A 414 -0.97 -1.30 31.25
C TYR A 414 0.44 -0.86 30.88
N PHE A 415 0.76 0.43 31.03
CA PHE A 415 2.09 1.00 30.75
C PHE A 415 2.94 1.18 32.01
N SER A 416 2.37 1.03 33.20
CA SER A 416 3.07 1.19 34.48
C SER A 416 3.96 -0.02 34.84
N GLY A 417 3.63 -1.22 34.34
CA GLY A 417 4.31 -2.48 34.69
C GLY A 417 5.26 -3.02 33.60
N ASN A 418 6.38 -2.34 33.34
CA ASN A 418 7.61 -2.94 32.76
C ASN A 418 8.73 -1.89 32.58
N THR A 419 9.45 -1.57 33.65
CA THR A 419 10.65 -0.69 33.58
C THR A 419 11.93 -1.47 33.29
N LYS A 420 11.95 -2.26 32.21
CA LYS A 420 13.21 -2.73 31.60
C LYS A 420 13.40 -2.29 30.14
N GLU A 421 12.50 -1.49 29.57
CA GLU A 421 12.66 -1.01 28.20
C GLU A 421 13.40 0.34 28.14
N LYS A 422 14.38 0.40 27.23
CA LYS A 422 15.25 1.55 26.93
C LYS A 422 14.51 2.87 27.04
N LYS A 423 15.13 3.84 27.73
CA LYS A 423 14.69 5.24 27.78
C LYS A 423 14.29 5.71 26.38
N ILE A 424 12.99 5.87 26.15
CA ILE A 424 12.51 6.69 25.03
C ILE A 424 12.99 8.11 25.35
N LYS A 425 14.02 8.56 24.65
CA LYS A 425 14.55 9.91 24.77
C LYS A 425 13.50 10.84 24.16
N ILE A 426 12.63 11.38 25.01
CA ILE A 426 11.81 12.54 24.65
C ILE A 426 12.78 13.73 24.66
N THR A 427 13.37 14.04 23.51
CA THR A 427 14.12 15.28 23.31
C THR A 427 13.11 16.38 23.04
N GLN A 428 13.27 17.52 23.71
CA GLN A 428 12.48 18.74 23.50
C GLN A 428 12.56 19.20 22.05
#